data_AF-A0A388SIZ2-F1
#
_entry.id   AF-A0A388SIZ2-F1
#
_cell.length_a   1.000
_cell.length_b   1.000
_cell.length_c   1.000
_cell.angle_alpha   90.00
_cell.angle_beta   90.00
_cell.angle_gamma   90.00
#
_symmetry.space_group_name_H-M   'P 1'
#
loop_
_entity.id
_entity.type
_entity.pdbx_description
1 polymer ?
#
loop_
_entity_poly.entity_id
_entity_poly.type
_entity_poly.pdbx_seq_one_letter_code
_entity_poly.pdbx_strand_id
1 'polypeptide(L)'
;MPPAPCVPHAPEAGSRPCSHALSRPAEAPHARIRLLGQRLVARGATLATAESCTGGLIAALCTDVPGSSAWFTGGWWRTPTR
;
A
#
# COMPACT_ATOMS: atom_id res chain seq x y z
N MET A 1 16.08 -10.54 38.32
CA MET A 1 15.29 -10.56 37.07
C MET A 1 15.02 -9.12 36.67
N PRO A 2 15.43 -8.66 35.49
CA PRO A 2 14.99 -7.36 34.99
C PRO A 2 13.47 -7.40 34.71
N PRO A 3 12.75 -6.28 34.86
CA PRO A 3 11.34 -6.20 34.47
C PRO A 3 11.22 -6.40 32.95
N ALA A 4 10.18 -7.10 32.51
CA ALA A 4 9.91 -7.32 31.09
C ALA A 4 9.81 -5.97 30.34
N PRO A 5 10.37 -5.84 29.14
CA PRO A 5 10.23 -4.63 28.34
C PRO A 5 8.75 -4.40 28.04
N CYS A 6 8.30 -3.16 28.24
CA CYS A 6 6.94 -2.74 27.95
C CYS A 6 6.73 -2.83 26.43
N VAL A 7 6.11 -3.92 25.97
CA VAL A 7 5.77 -4.09 24.55
C VAL A 7 4.65 -3.09 24.24
N PRO A 8 4.79 -2.19 23.26
CA PRO A 8 3.68 -1.32 22.87
C PRO A 8 2.56 -2.19 22.32
N HIS A 9 1.41 -2.16 22.99
CA HIS A 9 0.20 -2.85 22.57
C HIS A 9 -0.22 -2.31 21.20
N ALA A 10 -0.38 -3.19 20.21
CA ALA A 10 -0.95 -2.81 18.93
C ALA A 10 -2.35 -2.20 19.18
N PRO A 11 -2.72 -1.10 18.50
CA PRO A 11 -4.03 -0.50 18.70
C PRO A 11 -5.11 -1.53 18.34
N GLU A 12 -6.05 -1.75 19.26
CA GLU A 12 -7.21 -2.61 19.04
C GLU A 12 -7.91 -2.21 17.74
N ALA A 13 -8.15 -3.20 16.89
CA ALA A 13 -8.88 -3.09 15.64
C ALA A 13 -10.38 -2.83 15.92
N GLY A 14 -10.72 -1.64 16.41
CA GLY A 14 -12.09 -1.36 16.87
C GLY A 14 -12.63 0.03 16.53
N SER A 15 -11.84 0.96 16.00
CA SER A 15 -12.32 2.30 15.66
C SER A 15 -11.86 2.69 14.27
N ARG A 16 -12.78 2.71 13.32
CA ARG A 16 -12.54 3.26 11.98
C ARG A 16 -12.08 4.71 12.17
N PRO A 17 -10.86 5.10 11.75
CA PRO A 17 -10.47 6.49 11.84
C PRO A 17 -11.46 7.33 11.00
N CYS A 18 -12.04 8.37 11.60
CA CYS A 18 -12.86 9.35 10.88
C CYS A 18 -12.06 9.88 9.68
N SER A 19 -12.73 10.11 8.55
CA SER A 19 -12.14 10.46 7.25
C SER A 19 -11.08 11.58 7.27
N HIS A 20 -11.08 12.42 8.30
CA HIS A 20 -10.10 13.49 8.53
C HIS A 20 -8.73 13.03 9.06
N ALA A 21 -8.62 11.83 9.63
CA ALA A 21 -7.38 11.32 10.24
C ALA A 21 -6.40 10.71 9.21
N LEU A 22 -6.77 10.66 7.92
CA LEU A 22 -5.89 10.24 6.83
C LEU A 22 -5.03 11.37 6.25
N SER A 23 -5.06 12.57 6.84
CA SER A 23 -4.21 13.71 6.47
C SER A 23 -2.74 13.45 6.83
N ARG A 24 -2.11 12.51 6.12
CA ARG A 24 -0.64 12.40 6.05
C ARG A 24 -0.13 13.50 5.12
N PRO A 25 1.06 14.07 5.38
CA PRO A 25 1.65 15.11 4.54
C PRO A 25 1.70 14.66 3.07
N ALA A 26 1.75 15.64 2.15
CA ALA A 26 1.85 15.45 0.71
C ALA A 26 3.17 14.75 0.32
N GLU A 27 3.29 13.48 0.69
CA GLU A 27 4.44 12.65 0.42
C GLU A 27 4.29 12.05 -0.98
N ALA A 28 5.38 12.12 -1.74
CA ALA A 28 5.43 11.66 -3.11
C ALA A 28 4.89 10.21 -3.20
N PRO A 29 3.98 9.90 -4.15
CA PRO A 29 3.36 8.58 -4.26
C PRO A 29 4.37 7.43 -4.24
N HIS A 30 5.54 7.61 -4.86
CA HIS A 30 6.63 6.64 -4.88
C HIS A 30 7.15 6.23 -3.51
N ALA A 31 7.24 7.15 -2.55
CA ALA A 31 7.71 6.81 -1.20
C ALA A 31 6.74 5.85 -0.50
N ARG A 32 5.43 6.06 -0.68
CA ARG A 32 4.40 5.16 -0.13
C ARG A 32 4.40 3.80 -0.82
N ILE A 33 4.56 3.77 -2.14
CA ILE A 33 4.60 2.53 -2.92
C ILE A 33 5.84 1.70 -2.58
N ARG A 34 7.00 2.32 -2.38
CA ARG A 34 8.21 1.63 -1.90
C ARG A 34 7.99 0.98 -0.54
N LEU A 35 7.40 1.72 0.41
CA LEU A 35 7.08 1.18 1.73
C LEU A 35 6.06 0.03 1.65
N LEU A 36 5.06 0.15 0.77
CA LEU A 36 4.08 -0.90 0.52
C LEU A 36 4.76 -2.16 -0.04
N GLY A 37 5.63 -2.01 -1.04
CA GLY A 37 6.38 -3.11 -1.63
C GLY A 37 7.25 -3.85 -0.61
N GLN A 38 8.01 -3.12 0.21
CA GLN A 38 8.81 -3.70 1.30
C GLN A 38 7.94 -4.52 2.27
N ARG A 39 6.76 -4.02 2.61
CA ARG A 39 5.80 -4.68 3.52
C ARG A 39 5.14 -5.90 2.91
N LEU A 40 4.95 -5.94 1.59
CA LEU A 40 4.39 -7.07 0.87
C LEU A 40 5.43 -8.17 0.72
N VAL A 41 6.66 -7.83 0.31
CA VAL A 41 7.79 -8.76 0.22
C VAL A 41 8.08 -9.41 1.57
N ALA A 42 8.15 -8.62 2.66
CA ALA A 42 8.36 -9.17 4.00
C ALA A 42 7.26 -10.14 4.46
N ARG A 43 6.07 -10.08 3.85
CA ARG A 43 4.94 -10.99 4.13
C ARG A 43 4.81 -12.11 3.10
N GLY A 44 5.64 -12.15 2.05
CA GLY A 44 5.47 -13.07 0.93
C GLY A 44 4.14 -12.88 0.19
N ALA A 45 3.58 -11.67 0.22
CA ALA A 45 2.27 -11.35 -0.36
C ALA A 45 2.42 -10.58 -1.67
N THR A 46 1.39 -10.67 -2.52
CA THR A 46 1.31 -9.96 -3.78
C THR A 46 0.13 -8.98 -3.82
N LEU A 47 0.22 -8.00 -4.71
CA LEU A 47 -0.79 -6.97 -4.95
C LEU A 47 -1.19 -6.94 -6.42
N ALA A 48 -2.49 -6.89 -6.67
CA ALA A 48 -3.09 -6.55 -7.96
C ALA A 48 -4.03 -5.35 -7.80
N THR A 49 -4.18 -4.51 -8.82
CA THR A 49 -5.11 -3.37 -8.81
C THR A 49 -6.25 -3.56 -9.80
N ALA A 50 -7.46 -3.16 -9.40
CA ALA A 50 -8.62 -3.03 -10.28
C ALA A 50 -9.05 -1.57 -10.29
N GLU A 51 -8.95 -0.90 -11.44
CA GLU A 51 -9.05 0.55 -11.58
C GLU A 51 -10.22 0.96 -12.49
N SER A 52 -11.04 1.88 -11.99
CA SER A 52 -12.21 2.42 -12.70
C SER A 52 -11.97 3.86 -13.18
N CYS A 53 -11.81 4.80 -12.25
CA CYS A 53 -11.68 6.22 -12.55
C CYS A 53 -10.23 6.70 -12.67
N THR A 54 -9.27 5.89 -12.21
CA THR A 54 -7.85 6.23 -12.21
C THR A 54 -7.15 5.87 -13.51
N GLY A 55 -7.80 5.11 -14.41
CA GLY A 55 -7.27 4.82 -15.74
C GLY A 55 -5.93 4.08 -15.77
N GLY A 56 -5.58 3.34 -14.71
CA GLY A 56 -4.31 2.61 -14.62
C GLY A 56 -3.16 3.39 -13.97
N LEU A 57 -3.40 4.61 -13.45
CA LEU A 57 -2.35 5.42 -12.81
C LEU A 57 -1.77 4.77 -11.55
N ILE A 58 -2.55 3.99 -10.80
CA ILE A 58 -2.02 3.30 -9.62
C ILE A 58 -1.09 2.17 -10.06
N ALA A 59 -1.52 1.35 -11.03
CA ALA A 59 -0.68 0.33 -11.62
C ALA A 59 0.62 0.92 -12.21
N ALA A 60 0.53 2.06 -12.91
CA ALA A 60 1.68 2.75 -13.48
C ALA A 60 2.71 3.16 -12.41
N LEU A 61 2.25 3.78 -11.32
CA LEU A 61 3.13 4.17 -10.21
C LEU A 61 3.75 2.95 -9.50
N CYS A 62 3.02 1.84 -9.40
CA CYS A 62 3.57 0.59 -8.87
C CYS A 62 4.68 0.03 -9.77
N THR A 63 4.46 0.00 -11.09
CA THR A 63 5.46 -0.50 -12.05
C THR A 63 6.69 0.39 -12.17
N ASP A 64 6.56 1.69 -11.88
CA ASP A 64 7.67 2.65 -11.90
C ASP A 64 8.66 2.46 -10.73
N VAL A 65 8.30 1.66 -9.70
CA VAL A 65 9.22 1.30 -8.62
C VAL A 65 10.08 0.11 -9.03
N PRO A 66 11.43 0.22 -8.97
CA PRO A 66 12.33 -0.90 -9.24
C PRO A 66 12.06 -2.09 -8.30
N GLY A 67 12.04 -3.31 -8.84
CA GLY A 67 11.74 -4.52 -8.09
C GLY A 67 10.26 -4.73 -7.78
N SER A 68 9.36 -3.97 -8.43
CA SER A 68 7.91 -4.13 -8.31
C SER A 68 7.43 -5.52 -8.72
N SER A 69 8.10 -6.20 -9.65
CA SER A 69 7.76 -7.57 -10.07
C SER A 69 7.78 -8.62 -8.95
N ALA A 70 8.49 -8.36 -7.84
CA ALA A 70 8.53 -9.28 -6.70
C ALA A 70 7.24 -9.27 -5.86
N TRP A 71 6.40 -8.24 -5.99
CA TRP A 71 5.22 -8.05 -5.14
C TRP A 71 3.99 -7.48 -5.87
N PHE A 72 4.13 -7.00 -7.10
CA PHE A 72 3.04 -6.49 -7.93
C PHE A 72 2.82 -7.40 -9.14
N THR A 73 1.61 -7.94 -9.26
CA THR A 73 1.28 -8.94 -10.29
C THR A 73 0.61 -8.34 -11.51
N GLY A 74 0.04 -7.15 -11.40
CA GLY A 74 -0.58 -6.44 -12.52
C GLY A 74 -1.78 -5.62 -12.13
N GLY A 75 -2.23 -4.79 -13.07
CA GLY A 75 -3.41 -3.97 -12.93
C GLY A 75 -4.42 -4.26 -14.04
N TRP A 76 -5.69 -4.36 -13.68
CA TRP A 76 -6.79 -4.30 -14.63
C TRP A 76 -7.40 -2.91 -14.54
N TRP A 77 -7.36 -2.16 -15.64
CA TRP A 77 -8.15 -0.95 -15.78
C TRP A 77 -9.09 -1.11 -16.96
N ARG A 78 -10.30 -0.61 -16.81
CA ARG A 78 -11.28 -0.68 -17.89
C ARG A 78 -10.88 0.31 -18.98
N THR A 79 -10.34 -0.22 -20.08
CA THR A 79 -10.34 0.51 -21.36
C THR A 79 -11.79 0.73 -21.80
N PRO A 80 -12.19 1.93 -22.25
CA PRO A 80 -13.52 2.14 -22.78
C PRO A 80 -13.71 1.19 -23.97
N THR A 81 -14.67 0.26 -23.83
CA THR A 81 -15.16 -0.57 -24.92
C THR A 81 -15.74 0.37 -25.96
N ARG A 82 -15.18 0.36 -27.19
CA ARG A 82 -15.85 0.97 -28.34
C ARG A 82 -17.19 0.31 -28.59
#